data_AF-E7D0N7-F1
#
_entry.id   AF-E7D0N7-F1
#
_cell.length_a   1.000
_cell.length_b   1.000
_cell.length_c   1.000
_cell.angle_alpha   90.00
_cell.angle_beta   90.00
_cell.angle_gamma   90.00
#
_symmetry.space_group_name_H-M   'P 1'
#
loop_
_entity.id
_entity.type
_entity.pdbx_description
1 polymer ?
#
loop_
_entity_poly.entity_id
_entity_poly.type
_entity_poly.pdbx_seq_one_letter_code
_entity_poly.pdbx_strand_id
1 'polypeptide(L)'
;FSLMLMLIMWLIIPNFYNLNSMNLNILLFLCFLSMGVYMMMLSGWSSNSLYSMLGSIRAVSQSISYEVSLILIIMSSLILIESFDIMKLYQFQEMIWVSMYMYMIMFM
;
A
#
# COMPACT_ATOMS: atom_id res chain seq x y z
N PHE A 1 12.89 0.10 12.62
CA PHE A 1 11.42 0.23 12.58
C PHE A 1 10.84 0.03 11.18
N SER A 2 11.41 0.63 10.13
CA SER A 2 10.99 0.37 8.73
C SER A 2 10.96 -1.14 8.39
N LEU A 3 11.96 -1.91 8.83
CA LEU A 3 11.97 -3.38 8.69
C LEU A 3 10.76 -4.05 9.36
N MET A 4 10.38 -3.59 10.56
CA MET A 4 9.27 -4.18 11.30
C MET A 4 7.93 -3.91 10.61
N LEU A 5 7.73 -2.69 10.12
CA LEU A 5 6.59 -2.35 9.25
C LEU A 5 6.55 -3.22 7.98
N MET A 6 7.69 -3.42 7.33
CA MET A 6 7.78 -4.25 6.12
C MET A 6 7.37 -5.71 6.38
N LEU A 7 7.77 -6.27 7.53
CA LEU A 7 7.41 -7.63 7.93
C LEU A 7 5.92 -7.76 8.28
N ILE A 8 5.31 -6.75 8.90
CA ILE A 8 3.86 -6.75 9.14
C ILE A 8 3.10 -6.74 7.81
N MET A 9 3.54 -5.93 6.85
CA MET A 9 2.87 -5.81 5.54
C MET A 9 2.80 -7.15 4.80
N TRP A 10 3.83 -7.98 4.94
CA TRP A 10 3.85 -9.31 4.35
C TRP A 10 2.80 -10.27 4.92
N LEU A 11 2.34 -10.07 6.16
CA LEU A 11 1.31 -10.91 6.76
C LEU A 11 -0.09 -10.67 6.17
N ILE A 12 -0.30 -9.54 5.47
CA ILE A 12 -1.58 -9.16 4.88
C ILE A 12 -1.78 -9.83 3.51
N ILE A 13 -0.69 -10.21 2.84
CA ILE A 13 -0.75 -10.77 1.50
C ILE A 13 -1.34 -12.19 1.57
N PRO A 14 -2.36 -12.50 0.74
CA PRO A 14 -2.95 -13.83 0.72
C PRO A 14 -1.93 -14.84 0.19
N ASN A 15 -1.58 -15.80 1.05
CA ASN A 15 -0.80 -16.98 0.68
C ASN A 15 -1.70 -18.22 0.76
N PHE A 16 -1.28 -19.35 0.20
CA PHE A 16 -2.05 -20.60 0.23
C PHE A 16 -2.53 -21.03 1.63
N TYR A 17 -1.76 -20.70 2.67
CA TYR A 17 -2.09 -21.00 4.07
C TYR A 17 -2.90 -19.89 4.77
N ASN A 18 -3.25 -18.83 4.04
CA ASN A 18 -3.99 -17.64 4.46
C ASN A 18 -3.82 -17.29 5.95
N LEU A 19 -2.61 -16.85 6.32
CA LEU A 19 -2.21 -16.70 7.73
C LEU A 19 -3.06 -15.68 8.51
N ASN A 20 -3.64 -14.69 7.84
CA ASN A 20 -4.55 -13.70 8.45
C ASN A 20 -5.79 -13.48 7.58
N SER A 21 -6.92 -14.04 7.99
CA SER A 21 -8.23 -13.77 7.40
C SER A 21 -8.90 -12.58 8.10
N MET A 22 -8.49 -11.35 7.78
CA MET A 22 -9.22 -10.14 8.23
C MET A 22 -10.11 -9.61 7.09
N ASN A 23 -11.36 -9.28 7.40
CA ASN A 23 -12.30 -8.74 6.41
C ASN A 23 -11.88 -7.37 5.83
N LEU A 24 -10.95 -6.66 6.49
CA LEU A 24 -10.48 -5.32 6.13
C LEU A 24 -8.99 -5.30 5.73
N ASN A 25 -8.50 -6.39 5.16
CA ASN A 25 -7.09 -6.56 4.76
C ASN A 25 -6.56 -5.38 3.89
N ILE A 26 -7.33 -4.90 2.92
CA ILE A 26 -6.91 -3.82 2.01
C ILE A 26 -6.81 -2.48 2.75
N LEU A 27 -7.73 -2.22 3.68
CA LEU A 27 -7.71 -0.99 4.48
C LEU A 27 -6.49 -0.97 5.42
N LEU A 28 -6.19 -2.11 6.05
CA LEU A 28 -5.02 -2.29 6.90
C LEU A 28 -3.72 -2.05 6.13
N PHE A 29 -3.64 -2.55 4.90
CA PHE A 29 -2.50 -2.32 4.01
C PHE A 29 -2.26 -0.81 3.77
N LEU A 30 -3.32 -0.05 3.47
CA LEU A 30 -3.23 1.41 3.29
C LEU A 30 -2.78 2.13 4.58
N CYS A 31 -3.29 1.72 5.74
CA CYS A 31 -2.90 2.32 7.02
C CYS A 31 -1.40 2.12 7.30
N PHE A 32 -0.87 0.91 7.12
CA PHE A 32 0.55 0.64 7.36
C PHE A 32 1.48 1.31 6.34
N LEU A 33 1.04 1.49 5.08
CA LEU A 33 1.77 2.33 4.11
C LEU A 33 1.94 3.76 4.63
N SER A 34 0.85 4.39 5.08
CA SER A 34 0.88 5.77 5.60
C SER A 34 1.78 5.93 6.83
N MET A 35 1.89 4.88 7.67
CA MET A 35 2.81 4.88 8.81
C MET A 35 4.29 4.87 8.39
N GLY A 36 4.61 4.34 7.20
CA GLY A 36 5.97 4.28 6.67
C GLY A 36 6.59 5.65 6.42
N VAL A 37 5.79 6.64 6.03
CA VAL A 37 6.23 8.03 5.76
C VAL A 37 6.83 8.68 7.02
N TYR A 38 6.20 8.46 8.18
CA TYR A 38 6.72 8.99 9.44
C TYR A 38 8.08 8.40 9.79
N MET A 39 8.31 7.12 9.51
CA MET A 39 9.60 6.49 9.74
C MET A 39 10.70 7.07 8.84
N MET A 40 10.38 7.40 7.59
CA MET A 40 11.30 8.07 6.67
C MET A 40 11.69 9.46 7.19
N MET A 41 10.72 10.25 7.65
CA MET A 41 10.96 11.57 8.22
C MET A 41 11.82 11.52 9.50
N LEU A 42 11.51 10.60 10.42
CA LEU A 42 12.28 10.42 11.66
C LEU A 42 13.73 10.03 11.38
N SER A 43 13.97 9.17 10.38
CA SER A 43 15.32 8.77 9.99
C SER A 43 16.16 9.96 9.47
N GLY A 44 15.55 10.81 8.64
CA GLY A 44 16.19 12.03 8.13
C GLY A 44 16.57 12.98 9.25
N TRP A 45 15.65 13.24 10.19
CA TRP A 45 15.90 14.12 11.31
C TRP A 45 16.96 13.58 12.27
N SER A 46 16.95 12.27 12.55
CA SER A 46 17.91 11.63 13.47
C SER A 46 19.38 11.68 13.01
N SER A 47 19.62 11.77 11.70
CA SER A 47 20.98 11.74 11.12
C SER A 47 21.72 13.08 11.18
N ASN A 48 21.06 14.16 11.63
CA ASN A 48 21.65 15.46 11.96
C ASN A 48 22.53 16.08 10.86
N SER A 49 22.28 15.76 9.58
CA SER A 49 22.98 16.38 8.44
C SER A 49 21.97 17.12 7.56
N LEU A 50 22.33 18.32 7.10
CA LEU A 50 21.43 19.12 6.24
C LEU A 50 21.07 18.38 4.95
N TYR A 51 22.00 17.61 4.38
CA TYR A 51 21.76 16.87 3.15
C TYR A 51 20.81 15.68 3.35
N SER A 52 20.96 14.93 4.45
CA SER A 52 20.04 13.84 4.78
C SER A 52 18.65 14.35 5.11
N MET A 53 18.54 15.50 5.79
CA MET A 53 17.27 16.17 6.06
C MET A 53 16.57 16.57 4.74
N LEU A 54 17.29 17.23 3.81
CA LEU A 54 16.75 17.59 2.50
C LEU A 54 16.34 16.35 1.67
N GLY A 55 17.15 15.28 1.70
CA GLY A 55 16.82 14.01 1.05
C GLY A 55 15.53 13.38 1.63
N SER A 56 15.38 13.39 2.95
CA SER A 56 14.19 12.86 3.62
C SER A 56 12.92 13.63 3.29
N ILE A 57 12.99 14.98 3.22
CA ILE A 57 11.83 15.81 2.87
C ILE A 57 11.40 15.57 1.42
N ARG A 58 12.36 15.42 0.49
CA ARG A 58 12.05 15.07 -0.91
C ARG A 58 11.38 13.70 -0.98
N ALA A 59 11.93 12.71 -0.29
CA ALA A 59 11.37 11.36 -0.27
C ALA A 59 9.96 11.32 0.35
N VAL A 60 9.71 12.09 1.40
CA VAL A 60 8.38 12.25 2.02
C VAL A 60 7.39 12.91 1.06
N SER A 61 7.79 13.99 0.38
CA SER A 61 6.91 14.64 -0.61
C SER A 61 6.53 13.68 -1.74
N GLN A 62 7.48 12.84 -2.16
CA GLN A 62 7.27 11.83 -3.17
C GLN A 62 6.31 10.74 -2.67
N SER A 63 6.57 10.16 -1.49
CA SER A 63 5.74 9.08 -0.95
C SER A 63 4.28 9.51 -0.76
N ILE A 64 4.05 10.71 -0.22
CA ILE A 64 2.68 11.24 -0.03
C ILE A 64 2.00 11.46 -1.39
N SER A 65 2.70 11.99 -2.39
CA SER A 65 2.13 12.20 -3.72
C SER A 65 1.68 10.89 -4.38
N TYR A 66 2.43 9.80 -4.22
CA TYR A 66 2.08 8.48 -4.75
C TYR A 66 1.07 7.72 -3.89
N GLU A 67 0.96 8.00 -2.60
CA GLU A 67 -0.08 7.40 -1.75
C GLU A 67 -1.48 7.78 -2.22
N VAL A 68 -1.69 9.03 -2.64
CA VAL A 68 -3.00 9.50 -3.12
C VAL A 68 -3.42 8.77 -4.39
N SER A 69 -2.53 8.67 -5.40
CA SER A 69 -2.85 7.95 -6.63
C SER A 69 -3.04 6.45 -6.38
N LEU A 70 -2.23 5.84 -5.52
CA LEU A 70 -2.36 4.44 -5.13
C LEU A 70 -3.71 4.14 -4.47
N ILE A 71 -4.19 5.02 -3.57
CA ILE A 71 -5.53 4.86 -2.96
C ILE A 71 -6.62 4.90 -4.03
N LEU A 72 -6.54 5.81 -5.00
CA LEU A 72 -7.54 5.92 -6.07
C LEU A 72 -7.58 4.67 -6.95
N ILE A 73 -6.42 4.13 -7.34
CA ILE A 73 -6.33 2.90 -8.13
C ILE A 73 -6.91 1.72 -7.34
N ILE A 74 -6.55 1.56 -6.06
CA ILE A 74 -7.07 0.48 -5.21
C ILE A 74 -8.58 0.60 -5.02
N MET A 75 -9.11 1.79 -4.72
CA MET A 75 -10.54 2.04 -4.59
C MET A 75 -11.32 1.66 -5.85
N SER A 76 -10.75 1.92 -7.02
CA SER A 76 -11.38 1.56 -8.28
C SER A 76 -11.55 0.03 -8.44
N SER A 77 -10.55 -0.76 -8.00
CA SER A 77 -10.65 -2.22 -7.99
C SER A 77 -11.59 -2.78 -6.92
N LEU A 78 -11.70 -2.09 -5.76
CA LEU A 78 -12.61 -2.47 -4.68
C LEU A 78 -14.07 -2.37 -5.09
N ILE A 79 -14.42 -1.37 -5.92
CA ILE A 79 -15.78 -1.19 -6.44
C ILE A 79 -16.24 -2.42 -7.23
N LEU A 80 -15.33 -3.12 -7.92
CA LEU A 80 -15.67 -4.31 -8.72
C LEU A 80 -16.03 -5.54 -7.88
N ILE A 81 -15.48 -5.63 -6.66
CA ILE A 81 -15.52 -6.84 -5.83
C ILE A 81 -16.41 -6.62 -4.60
N GLU A 82 -16.88 -5.38 -4.39
CA GLU A 82 -17.78 -4.94 -3.33
C GLU A 82 -17.32 -5.38 -1.92
N SER A 83 -16.02 -5.54 -1.72
CA SER A 83 -15.45 -5.98 -0.45
C SER A 83 -13.98 -5.61 -0.31
N PHE A 84 -13.53 -5.49 0.95
CA PHE A 84 -12.16 -5.10 1.31
C PHE A 84 -11.24 -6.29 1.59
N ASP A 85 -11.70 -7.52 1.32
CA ASP A 85 -10.93 -8.74 1.53
C ASP A 85 -10.13 -9.11 0.27
N ILE A 86 -8.82 -9.30 0.43
CA ILE A 86 -7.91 -9.65 -0.67
C ILE A 86 -8.18 -11.06 -1.20
N MET A 87 -8.76 -11.96 -0.39
CA MET A 87 -9.12 -13.30 -0.88
C MET A 87 -10.23 -13.25 -1.93
N LYS A 88 -11.16 -12.31 -1.82
CA LYS A 88 -12.21 -12.11 -2.83
C LYS A 88 -11.66 -11.51 -4.12
N LEU A 89 -10.64 -10.64 -4.02
CA LEU A 89 -9.84 -10.19 -5.17
C LEU A 89 -9.21 -11.38 -5.91
N TYR A 90 -8.62 -12.33 -5.19
CA TYR A 90 -8.01 -13.52 -5.78
C TYR A 90 -9.04 -14.39 -6.52
N GLN A 91 -10.20 -14.63 -5.90
CA GLN A 91 -11.31 -15.38 -6.53
C GLN A 91 -11.85 -14.68 -7.79
N PHE A 92 -11.96 -13.35 -7.78
CA PHE A 92 -12.42 -12.59 -8.94
C PHE A 92 -11.45 -12.69 -10.13
N GLN A 93 -10.14 -12.74 -9.85
CA GLN A 93 -9.10 -12.88 -10.87
C GLN A 93 -9.11 -14.23 -11.60
N GLU A 94 -9.74 -15.27 -11.04
CA GLU A 94 -9.90 -16.56 -11.73
C GLU A 94 -10.76 -16.42 -13.00
N MET A 95 -11.73 -15.49 -13.00
CA MET A 95 -12.61 -15.26 -14.14
C MET A 95 -11.98 -14.31 -15.15
N ILE A 96 -11.62 -13.11 -14.71
CA ILE A 96 -11.07 -12.05 -15.58
C ILE A 96 -10.01 -11.28 -14.81
N TRP A 97 -8.93 -10.95 -15.51
CA TRP A 97 -7.87 -10.12 -14.95
C TRP A 97 -8.39 -8.70 -14.75
N VAL A 98 -8.37 -8.23 -13.50
CA VAL A 98 -8.84 -6.87 -13.12
C VAL A 98 -8.14 -5.77 -13.94
N SER A 99 -6.87 -5.99 -14.32
CA SER A 99 -6.10 -5.05 -15.15
C SER A 99 -6.73 -4.80 -16.53
N MET A 100 -7.37 -5.81 -17.13
CA MET A 100 -8.04 -5.65 -18.42
C MET A 100 -9.29 -4.77 -18.32
N TYR A 101 -10.02 -4.87 -17.20
CA TYR A 101 -11.21 -4.06 -16.98
C TYR A 101 -10.86 -2.60 -16.65
N MET A 102 -9.75 -2.38 -15.94
CA MET A 102 -9.35 -1.06 -15.43
C MET A 102 -8.21 -0.40 -16.22
N TYR A 103 -8.07 -0.74 -17.50
CA TYR A 103 -6.95 -0.29 -18.33
C TYR A 103 -6.74 1.23 -18.31
N MET A 104 -7.81 2.03 -18.42
CA MET A 104 -7.71 3.49 -18.44
C MET A 104 -7.25 4.10 -17.11
N ILE A 105 -7.63 3.48 -15.99
CA ILE A 105 -7.29 3.97 -14.64
C ILE A 105 -5.87 3.55 -14.26
N MET A 106 -5.35 2.45 -14.81
CA MET A 106 -3.96 2.03 -14.61
C MET A 106 -2.91 3.01 -15.15
N PHE A 107 -3.27 3.92 -16.07
CA PHE A 107 -2.34 4.92 -16.61
C PHE A 107 -2.27 6.21 -15.80
N MET A 108 -3.17 6.40 -14.83
CA MET A 108 -3.07 7.47 -13.84
C MET A 108 -2.13 7.05 -12.71
#